data_AF-A0A4S2KJ69-F1
#
_entry.id   AF-A0A4S2KJ69-F1
#
_cell.length_a   1.000
_cell.length_b   1.000
_cell.length_c   1.000
_cell.angle_alpha   90.00
_cell.angle_beta   90.00
_cell.angle_gamma   90.00
#
_symmetry.space_group_name_H-M   'P 1'
#
loop_
_entity.id
_entity.type
_entity.pdbx_description
1 polymer ?
#
loop_
_entity_poly.entity_id
_entity_poly.type
_entity_poly.pdbx_seq_one_letter_code
_entity_poly.pdbx_strand_id
1 'polypeptide(L)'
;MANGYNNYVYREPLLTQQAEMERKRPIKPILENLFRDKELMVCQTAHNNFMNIIDVIGGPKETQRAHELLKKVRIVDDVTTGRIMELRLGGKIKDRSRLIFATGESMKSITVSANEGFVRAARMQGIECTVFLHEPRSLSEIKEGNATSIEQS
;
A
#
# COMPACT_ATOMS: atom_id res chain seq x y z
N MET A 1 -4.65 2.19 7.91
CA MET A 1 -4.85 1.28 6.77
C MET A 1 -4.46 -0.16 7.05
N ALA A 2 -3.59 -0.45 8.02
CA ALA A 2 -3.35 -1.85 8.43
C ALA A 2 -4.64 -2.52 8.94
N ASN A 3 -4.65 -3.86 8.92
CA ASN A 3 -5.77 -4.69 9.38
C ASN A 3 -6.01 -4.40 10.87
N GLY A 4 -6.89 -3.44 11.15
CA GLY A 4 -7.51 -3.36 12.47
C GLY A 4 -8.35 -4.63 12.64
N TYR A 5 -8.45 -5.15 13.86
CA TYR A 5 -9.26 -6.33 14.17
C TYR A 5 -8.80 -7.59 13.43
N ASN A 6 -7.51 -7.88 13.49
CA ASN A 6 -6.92 -9.10 12.95
C ASN A 6 -7.32 -10.38 13.74
N ASN A 7 -8.47 -10.44 14.42
CA ASN A 7 -8.88 -11.58 15.26
C ASN A 7 -9.82 -12.54 14.52
N TYR A 8 -9.64 -12.71 13.21
CA TYR A 8 -10.50 -13.57 12.40
C TYR A 8 -9.71 -14.62 11.63
N VAL A 9 -10.35 -15.76 11.41
CA VAL A 9 -10.03 -16.73 10.36
C VAL A 9 -11.01 -16.51 9.21
N TYR A 10 -10.49 -16.05 8.08
CA TYR A 10 -11.27 -15.77 6.88
C TYR A 10 -11.43 -17.04 6.02
N ARG A 11 -12.43 -17.04 5.15
CA ARG A 11 -12.61 -18.11 4.15
C ARG A 11 -11.48 -18.11 3.13
N GLU A 12 -10.98 -16.93 2.78
CA GLU A 12 -9.86 -16.74 1.89
C GLU A 12 -8.53 -17.02 2.63
N PRO A 13 -7.75 -18.05 2.25
CA PRO A 13 -6.51 -18.41 2.97
C PRO A 13 -5.49 -17.28 3.02
N LEU A 14 -5.42 -16.47 1.96
CA LEU A 14 -4.52 -15.32 1.90
C LEU A 14 -4.88 -14.24 2.94
N LEU A 15 -6.18 -13.99 3.18
CA LEU A 15 -6.60 -13.03 4.20
C LEU A 15 -6.30 -13.53 5.60
N THR A 16 -6.51 -14.83 5.86
CA THR A 16 -6.12 -15.48 7.13
C THR A 16 -4.62 -15.36 7.37
N GLN A 17 -3.80 -15.67 6.36
CA GLN A 17 -2.35 -15.52 6.45
C GLN A 17 -1.95 -14.06 6.75
N GLN A 18 -2.57 -13.08 6.09
CA GLN A 18 -2.27 -11.67 6.33
C GLN A 18 -2.72 -11.19 7.71
N ALA A 19 -3.84 -11.68 8.22
CA ALA A 19 -4.29 -11.40 9.58
C ALA A 19 -3.32 -11.99 10.62
N GLU A 20 -2.84 -13.22 10.41
CA GLU A 20 -1.79 -13.83 11.23
C GLU A 20 -0.49 -13.00 11.20
N MET A 21 -0.07 -12.55 10.01
CA MET A 21 1.09 -11.68 9.88
C MET A 21 0.90 -10.35 10.62
N GLU A 22 -0.29 -9.75 10.57
CA GLU A 22 -0.57 -8.52 11.32
C GLU A 22 -0.55 -8.75 12.84
N ARG A 23 -1.02 -9.92 13.33
CA ARG A 23 -0.94 -10.28 14.75
C ARG A 23 0.50 -10.44 15.22
N LYS A 24 1.33 -11.11 14.43
CA LYS A 24 2.74 -11.37 14.76
C LYS A 24 3.63 -10.13 14.58
N ARG A 25 3.39 -9.35 13.53
CA ARG A 25 4.17 -8.17 13.15
C ARG A 25 3.25 -7.07 12.60
N PRO A 26 2.69 -6.23 13.50
CA PRO A 26 1.79 -5.16 13.08
C PRO A 26 2.54 -4.12 12.26
N ILE A 27 2.02 -3.78 11.08
CA ILE A 27 2.72 -2.88 10.16
C ILE A 27 2.53 -1.40 10.53
N LYS A 28 1.44 -1.07 11.21
CA LYS A 28 1.10 0.32 11.54
C LYS A 28 2.18 1.03 12.37
N PRO A 29 2.71 0.47 13.49
CA PRO A 29 3.76 1.13 14.25
C PRO A 29 5.06 1.34 13.46
N ILE A 30 5.39 0.40 12.56
CA ILE A 30 6.56 0.49 11.68
C ILE A 30 6.40 1.68 10.73
N LEU A 31 5.23 1.80 10.08
CA LEU A 31 4.93 2.91 9.18
C LEU A 31 4.84 4.24 9.93
N GLU A 32 4.21 4.29 11.12
CA GLU A 32 4.14 5.50 11.93
C GLU A 32 5.53 5.98 12.34
N ASN A 33 6.44 5.06 12.68
CA ASN A 33 7.82 5.42 12.97
C ASN A 33 8.56 5.91 11.71
N LEU A 34 8.34 5.27 10.56
CA LEU A 34 8.91 5.70 9.28
C LEU A 34 8.45 7.10 8.86
N PHE A 35 7.17 7.41 9.11
CA PHE A 35 6.53 8.68 8.75
C PHE A 35 6.81 9.81 9.72
N ARG A 36 7.33 9.50 10.92
CA ARG A 36 7.62 10.48 11.96
C ARG A 36 8.55 11.57 11.42
N ASP A 37 8.16 12.82 11.65
CA ASP A 37 8.90 14.03 11.26
C ASP A 37 9.16 14.13 9.74
N LYS A 38 8.31 13.50 8.91
CA LYS A 38 8.36 13.58 7.45
C LYS A 38 7.10 14.18 6.87
N GLU A 39 7.26 14.90 5.77
CA GLU A 39 6.13 15.25 4.92
C GLU A 39 5.69 14.02 4.13
N LEU A 40 4.40 13.71 4.18
CA LEU A 40 3.81 12.63 3.41
C LEU A 40 3.18 13.18 2.14
N MET A 41 3.45 12.51 1.03
CA MET A 41 2.92 12.89 -0.28
C MET A 41 2.31 11.67 -0.97
N VAL A 42 1.31 11.92 -1.80
CA VAL A 42 0.70 10.91 -2.66
C VAL A 42 0.46 11.52 -4.03
N CYS A 43 0.84 10.82 -5.10
CA CYS A 43 0.56 11.30 -6.44
C CYS A 43 -0.91 11.05 -6.82
N GLN A 44 -1.46 11.80 -7.77
CA GLN A 44 -2.86 11.70 -8.17
C GLN A 44 -3.27 10.27 -8.56
N THR A 45 -2.42 9.56 -9.30
CA THR A 45 -2.66 8.15 -9.67
C THR A 45 -2.75 7.23 -8.45
N ALA A 46 -1.86 7.39 -7.47
CA ALA A 46 -1.90 6.61 -6.23
C ALA A 46 -3.14 6.93 -5.40
N HIS A 47 -3.48 8.23 -5.27
CA HIS A 47 -4.66 8.69 -4.55
C HIS A 47 -5.94 8.08 -5.15
N ASN A 48 -6.14 8.22 -6.46
CA ASN A 48 -7.34 7.74 -7.13
C ASN A 48 -7.48 6.22 -7.03
N ASN A 49 -6.38 5.50 -7.26
CA ASN A 49 -6.39 4.05 -7.12
C ASN A 49 -6.68 3.61 -5.68
N PHE A 50 -6.13 4.33 -4.69
CA PHE A 50 -6.37 4.05 -3.30
C PHE A 50 -7.84 4.28 -2.91
N MET A 51 -8.45 5.41 -3.31
CA MET A 51 -9.86 5.69 -3.04
C MET A 51 -10.79 4.71 -3.75
N ASN A 52 -10.51 4.35 -5.01
CA ASN A 52 -11.30 3.33 -5.70
C ASN A 52 -11.30 1.98 -4.96
N ILE A 53 -10.19 1.60 -4.33
CA ILE A 53 -10.13 0.37 -3.52
C ILE A 53 -11.01 0.52 -2.27
N ILE A 54 -10.93 1.66 -1.59
CA ILE A 54 -11.76 1.95 -0.40
C ILE A 54 -13.25 1.93 -0.76
N ASP A 55 -13.64 2.53 -1.88
CA ASP A 55 -15.04 2.59 -2.30
C ASP A 55 -15.61 1.21 -2.67
N VAL A 56 -14.78 0.31 -3.21
CA VAL A 56 -15.22 -1.02 -3.64
C VAL A 56 -15.21 -2.04 -2.52
N ILE A 57 -14.17 -2.04 -1.65
CA ILE A 57 -13.97 -3.10 -0.65
C ILE A 57 -13.68 -2.61 0.77
N GLY A 58 -13.68 -1.30 1.04
CA GLY A 58 -13.41 -0.75 2.36
C GLY A 58 -14.59 -0.89 3.32
N GLY A 59 -14.38 -1.51 4.48
CA GLY A 59 -15.37 -1.49 5.54
C GLY A 59 -15.46 -0.13 6.25
N PRO A 60 -16.49 0.13 7.06
CA PRO A 60 -16.71 1.43 7.69
C PRO A 60 -15.50 1.99 8.45
N LYS A 61 -14.82 1.16 9.26
CA LYS A 61 -13.66 1.61 10.04
C LYS A 61 -12.40 1.73 9.18
N GLU A 62 -12.21 0.85 8.21
CA GLU A 62 -11.14 0.95 7.21
C GLU A 62 -11.25 2.24 6.40
N THR A 63 -12.45 2.57 5.95
CA THR A 63 -12.79 3.80 5.25
C THR A 63 -12.55 5.02 6.13
N GLN A 64 -12.96 5.00 7.40
CA GLN A 64 -12.64 6.09 8.33
C GLN A 64 -11.12 6.32 8.46
N ARG A 65 -10.36 5.25 8.73
CA ARG A 65 -8.89 5.31 8.85
C ARG A 65 -8.21 5.77 7.55
N ALA A 66 -8.80 5.47 6.40
CA ALA A 66 -8.30 5.90 5.10
C ALA A 66 -8.41 7.43 4.95
N HIS A 67 -9.58 8.00 5.26
CA HIS A 67 -9.79 9.45 5.26
C HIS A 67 -8.89 10.16 6.28
N GLU A 68 -8.67 9.57 7.46
CA GLU A 68 -7.74 10.11 8.45
C GLU A 68 -6.29 10.15 7.96
N LEU A 69 -5.84 9.16 7.17
CA LEU A 69 -4.51 9.23 6.56
C LEU A 69 -4.46 10.32 5.50
N LEU A 70 -5.49 10.44 4.67
CA LEU A 70 -5.51 11.42 3.58
C LEU A 70 -5.46 12.87 4.08
N LYS A 71 -5.97 13.14 5.28
CA LYS A 71 -5.80 14.45 5.94
C LYS A 71 -4.34 14.81 6.26
N LYS A 72 -3.44 13.82 6.29
CA LYS A 72 -2.02 13.97 6.65
C LYS A 72 -1.09 13.97 5.44
N VAL A 73 -1.61 13.76 4.23
CA VAL A 73 -0.80 13.68 3.01
C VAL A 73 -1.08 14.86 2.09
N ARG A 74 -0.04 15.36 1.43
CA ARG A 74 -0.18 16.30 0.32
C ARG A 74 -0.38 15.52 -0.98
N ILE A 75 -1.45 15.82 -1.71
CA ILE A 75 -1.65 15.28 -3.06
C ILE A 75 -0.81 16.09 -4.04
N VAL A 76 -0.08 15.42 -4.93
CA VAL A 76 0.76 16.03 -5.97
C VAL A 76 0.43 15.46 -7.35
N ASP A 77 0.74 16.20 -8.40
CA ASP A 77 0.56 15.74 -9.77
C ASP A 77 1.50 14.58 -10.11
N ASP A 78 1.07 13.73 -11.05
CA ASP A 78 1.88 12.62 -11.53
C ASP A 78 3.04 13.14 -12.42
N VAL A 79 4.20 12.52 -12.26
CA VAL A 79 5.36 12.76 -13.14
C VAL A 79 5.39 11.69 -14.23
N THR A 80 5.37 12.15 -15.49
CA THR A 80 5.34 11.31 -16.69
C THR A 80 6.69 11.19 -17.40
N THR A 81 7.75 11.73 -16.78
CA THR A 81 9.12 11.74 -17.30
C THR A 81 10.09 11.00 -16.35
N GLY A 82 11.33 10.83 -16.79
CA GLY A 82 12.40 10.21 -16.01
C GLY A 82 12.58 8.71 -16.28
N ARG A 83 13.69 8.15 -15.79
CA ARG A 83 14.14 6.78 -16.10
C ARG A 83 13.12 5.70 -15.75
N ILE A 84 12.33 5.90 -14.70
CA ILE A 84 11.29 4.94 -14.29
C ILE A 84 10.17 4.85 -15.35
N MET A 85 9.87 5.94 -16.04
CA MET A 85 8.90 5.98 -17.13
C MET A 85 9.42 5.30 -18.41
N GLU A 86 10.73 5.12 -18.54
CA GLU A 86 11.37 4.41 -19.66
C GLU A 86 11.36 2.88 -19.49
N LEU A 87 10.98 2.38 -18.31
CA LEU A 87 10.83 0.95 -18.07
C LEU A 87 9.88 0.32 -19.09
N ARG A 88 10.33 -0.78 -19.71
CA ARG A 88 9.52 -1.57 -20.64
C ARG A 88 8.36 -2.22 -19.89
N LEU A 89 7.15 -1.94 -20.34
CA LEU A 89 5.93 -2.51 -19.80
C LEU A 89 5.93 -4.04 -19.91
N GLY A 90 5.28 -4.71 -18.95
CA GLY A 90 5.22 -6.16 -18.92
C GLY A 90 4.33 -6.71 -17.81
N GLY A 91 4.49 -7.99 -17.46
CA GLY A 91 3.65 -8.66 -16.45
C GLY A 91 3.61 -7.90 -15.12
N LYS A 92 4.78 -7.56 -14.57
CA LYS A 92 4.93 -6.88 -13.27
C LYS A 92 5.13 -5.36 -13.37
N ILE A 93 5.45 -4.84 -14.56
CA ILE A 93 5.63 -3.40 -14.81
C ILE A 93 4.38 -2.88 -15.51
N LYS A 94 3.54 -2.19 -14.74
CA LYS A 94 2.32 -1.52 -15.21
C LYS A 94 2.53 -0.02 -15.20
N ASP A 95 1.83 0.68 -16.10
CA ASP A 95 1.96 2.12 -16.27
C ASP A 95 1.68 2.90 -14.97
N ARG A 96 0.62 2.51 -14.25
CA ARG A 96 0.29 3.00 -12.92
C ARG A 96 1.47 2.98 -11.95
N SER A 97 2.21 1.86 -11.90
CA SER A 97 3.35 1.74 -10.99
C SER A 97 4.53 2.59 -11.46
N ARG A 98 4.71 2.77 -12.78
CA ARG A 98 5.74 3.70 -13.29
C ARG A 98 5.47 5.12 -12.83
N LEU A 99 4.23 5.62 -12.99
CA LEU A 99 3.85 6.97 -12.56
C LEU A 99 4.12 7.19 -11.07
N ILE A 100 3.70 6.24 -10.22
CA ILE A 100 3.88 6.34 -8.76
C ILE A 100 5.37 6.42 -8.39
N PHE A 101 6.18 5.51 -8.92
CA PHE A 101 7.60 5.45 -8.60
C PHE A 101 8.40 6.60 -9.26
N ALA A 102 8.04 7.01 -10.47
CA ALA A 102 8.63 8.18 -11.14
C ALA A 102 8.34 9.47 -10.38
N THR A 103 7.12 9.63 -9.87
CA THR A 103 6.76 10.78 -9.03
C THR A 103 7.55 10.77 -7.72
N GLY A 104 7.65 9.63 -7.05
CA GLY A 104 8.46 9.51 -5.84
C GLY A 104 9.93 9.87 -6.07
N GLU A 105 10.51 9.41 -7.17
CA GLU A 105 11.89 9.71 -7.57
C GLU A 105 12.10 11.19 -7.88
N SER A 106 11.23 11.80 -8.69
CA SER A 106 11.29 13.22 -9.04
C SER A 106 11.20 14.13 -7.81
N MET A 107 10.34 13.75 -6.85
CA MET A 107 10.18 14.44 -5.58
C MET A 107 11.31 14.16 -4.57
N LYS A 108 12.34 13.39 -4.96
CA LYS A 108 13.47 12.97 -4.11
C LYS A 108 13.00 12.33 -2.79
N SER A 109 11.91 11.58 -2.86
CA SER A 109 11.26 10.95 -1.71
C SER A 109 11.50 9.44 -1.69
N ILE A 110 11.37 8.84 -0.51
CA ILE A 110 11.37 7.38 -0.36
C ILE A 110 9.95 6.90 -0.65
N THR A 111 9.75 6.14 -1.73
CA THR A 111 8.45 5.51 -2.02
C THR A 111 8.18 4.41 -1.00
N VAL A 112 6.99 4.40 -0.38
CA VAL A 112 6.56 3.29 0.49
C VAL A 112 5.61 2.39 -0.27
N SER A 113 5.91 1.10 -0.36
CA SER A 113 5.13 0.18 -1.21
C SER A 113 5.16 -1.27 -0.72
N ALA A 114 4.11 -2.03 -1.03
CA ALA A 114 4.11 -3.50 -0.98
C ALA A 114 4.33 -4.16 -2.35
N ASN A 115 4.55 -3.38 -3.41
CA ASN A 115 4.72 -3.90 -4.77
C ASN A 115 6.16 -4.35 -5.05
N GLU A 116 6.59 -5.39 -4.35
CA GLU A 116 7.93 -5.98 -4.52
C GLU A 116 8.15 -6.48 -5.96
N GLY A 117 7.09 -6.96 -6.62
CA GLY A 117 7.14 -7.42 -7.99
C GLY A 117 7.56 -6.35 -8.99
N PHE A 118 7.06 -5.12 -8.82
CA PHE A 118 7.49 -3.98 -9.65
C PHE A 118 8.96 -3.64 -9.39
N VAL A 119 9.37 -3.51 -8.12
CA VAL A 119 10.74 -3.15 -7.75
C VAL A 119 11.76 -4.15 -8.30
N ARG A 120 11.48 -5.45 -8.15
CA ARG A 120 12.34 -6.51 -8.73
C ARG A 120 12.39 -6.43 -10.26
N ALA A 121 11.26 -6.20 -10.91
CA ALA A 121 11.22 -6.12 -12.37
C ALA A 121 11.95 -4.86 -12.91
N ALA A 122 11.85 -3.72 -12.21
CA ALA A 122 12.61 -2.52 -12.52
C ALA A 122 14.13 -2.76 -12.39
N ARG A 123 14.54 -3.44 -11.31
CA ARG A 123 15.93 -3.84 -11.09
C ARG A 123 16.47 -4.74 -12.19
N MET A 124 15.67 -5.69 -12.68
CA MET A 124 16.03 -6.55 -13.82
C MET A 124 16.22 -5.75 -15.13
N GLN A 125 15.70 -4.53 -15.22
CA GLN A 125 15.93 -3.61 -16.34
C GLN A 125 17.02 -2.57 -16.04
N GLY A 126 17.77 -2.71 -14.96
CA GLY A 126 18.87 -1.82 -14.59
C GLY A 126 18.47 -0.61 -13.75
N ILE A 127 17.25 -0.56 -13.22
CA ILE A 127 16.73 0.57 -12.43
C ILE A 127 16.52 0.13 -10.99
N GLU A 128 17.39 0.61 -10.09
CA GLU A 128 17.19 0.52 -8.64
C GLU A 128 16.23 1.61 -8.17
N CYS A 129 15.12 1.24 -7.53
CA CYS A 129 14.15 2.20 -6.98
C CYS A 129 14.50 2.58 -5.53
N THR A 130 14.38 3.87 -5.18
CA THR A 130 14.46 4.32 -3.78
C THR A 130 13.13 4.04 -3.07
N VAL A 131 13.06 2.91 -2.36
CA VAL A 131 11.80 2.39 -1.83
C VAL A 131 11.97 1.76 -0.45
N PHE A 132 11.00 2.02 0.43
CA PHE A 132 10.76 1.21 1.62
C PHE A 132 9.69 0.16 1.29
N LEU A 133 10.11 -1.10 1.19
CA LEU A 133 9.22 -2.22 0.94
C LEU A 133 8.64 -2.74 2.25
N HIS A 134 7.33 -2.95 2.28
CA HIS A 134 6.65 -3.63 3.37
C HIS A 134 5.83 -4.81 2.87
N GLU A 135 5.51 -5.75 3.76
CA GLU A 135 4.63 -6.86 3.42
C GLU A 135 3.20 -6.36 3.15
N PRO A 136 2.49 -6.96 2.18
CA PRO A 136 1.12 -6.56 1.87
C PRO A 136 0.16 -6.88 3.03
N ARG A 137 -0.82 -6.00 3.20
CA ARG A 137 -1.99 -6.17 4.07
C ARG A 137 -3.23 -5.73 3.29
N SER A 138 -4.18 -6.65 3.13
CA SER A 138 -5.42 -6.42 2.41
C SER A 138 -6.52 -5.91 3.34
N LEU A 139 -7.36 -5.02 2.81
CA LEU A 139 -8.63 -4.68 3.45
C LEU A 139 -9.47 -5.94 3.64
N SER A 140 -10.07 -6.07 4.81
CA SER A 140 -10.67 -7.32 5.27
C SER A 140 -11.97 -7.13 6.06
N GLU A 141 -12.32 -5.90 6.45
CA GLU A 141 -13.48 -5.63 7.32
C GLU A 141 -14.80 -6.12 6.72
N ILE A 142 -15.02 -5.93 5.41
CA ILE A 142 -16.23 -6.44 4.72
C ILE A 142 -16.34 -7.97 4.80
N LYS A 143 -15.20 -8.67 4.89
CA LYS A 143 -15.16 -10.14 4.93
C LYS A 143 -15.33 -10.69 6.34
N GLU A 144 -15.24 -9.86 7.38
CA GLU A 144 -15.41 -10.27 8.79
C GLU A 144 -16.78 -10.92 9.04
N GLY A 145 -17.85 -10.42 8.40
CA GLY A 145 -19.20 -10.97 8.58
C GLY A 145 -19.38 -12.43 8.13
N ASN A 146 -18.43 -12.96 7.34
CA ASN A 146 -18.41 -14.35 6.89
C ASN A 146 -17.24 -15.15 7.49
N ALA A 147 -16.45 -14.53 8.37
CA ALA A 147 -15.27 -15.09 9.00
C ALA A 147 -15.59 -15.66 10.39
N THR A 148 -14.68 -16.48 10.91
CA THR A 148 -14.79 -17.02 12.27
C THR A 148 -13.95 -16.16 13.21
N SER A 149 -14.59 -15.58 14.23
CA SER A 149 -13.90 -14.83 15.27
C SER A 149 -13.03 -15.77 16.11
N ILE A 150 -11.81 -15.31 16.40
CA ILE A 150 -10.90 -15.93 17.34
C ILE A 150 -11.12 -15.18 18.65
N GLU A 151 -11.92 -15.74 19.57
CA GLU A 151 -12.02 -15.19 20.92
C GLU A 151 -10.62 -15.19 21.56
N GLN A 152 -10.20 -14.03 22.08
CA GLN A 152 -9.00 -13.95 22.89
C GLN A 152 -9.34 -14.58 24.25
N SER A 153 -8.77 -15.74 24.52
CA SER A 153 -8.69 -16.33 25.87
C SER A 153 -7.84 -15.45 26.79
#